data_AF-A0A1I3YG79-F1
#
_entry.id   AF-A0A1I3YG79-F1
#
_cell.length_a   1.000
_cell.length_b   1.000
_cell.length_c   1.000
_cell.angle_alpha   90.00
_cell.angle_beta   90.00
_cell.angle_gamma   90.00
#
_symmetry.space_group_name_H-M   'P 1'
#
loop_
_entity.id
_entity.type
_entity.pdbx_description
1 polymer ?
#
loop_
_entity_poly.entity_id
_entity_poly.type
_entity_poly.pdbx_seq_one_letter_code
_entity_poly.pdbx_strand_id
1 'polypeptide(L)'
;MLTPNHVVTTARAVLVAGALTAAALMLGPWPGLEQVFGLNDKAAHAIAFGGLVAVSFLAFPRMRRNDLAIAAVLLGASVEVAQMFTSDRSASISDLLADTVGVGVVYLASHIENLRALARQRGAASFADIAAQDRRRGGRRLAPVIKAASPPLADSATADHPASFAGRAARRFPRRA
;
A
#
# COMPACT_ATOMS: atom_id res chain seq x y z
N MET A 1 18.20 -18.65 -6.58
CA MET A 1 17.88 -18.35 -5.16
C MET A 1 16.57 -17.56 -5.11
N LEU A 2 15.58 -18.01 -4.33
CA LEU A 2 14.32 -17.29 -4.14
C LEU A 2 14.56 -16.03 -3.32
N THR A 3 14.39 -14.85 -3.92
CA THR A 3 14.48 -13.57 -3.21
C THR A 3 13.07 -13.13 -2.81
N PRO A 4 12.92 -12.30 -1.76
CA PRO A 4 11.62 -11.71 -1.41
C PRO A 4 10.95 -10.97 -2.58
N ASN A 5 11.76 -10.43 -3.50
CA ASN A 5 11.24 -9.78 -4.71
C ASN A 5 10.58 -10.80 -5.66
N HIS A 6 11.10 -12.02 -5.78
CA HIS A 6 10.44 -13.07 -6.57
C HIS A 6 9.05 -13.40 -6.00
N VAL A 7 8.91 -13.47 -4.67
CA VAL A 7 7.61 -13.71 -4.02
C VAL A 7 6.62 -12.61 -4.34
N VAL A 8 7.02 -11.34 -4.26
CA VAL A 8 6.16 -10.20 -4.59
C VAL A 8 5.78 -10.19 -6.06
N THR A 9 6.73 -10.46 -6.96
CA THR A 9 6.46 -10.54 -8.41
C THR A 9 5.50 -11.67 -8.73
N THR A 10 5.68 -12.85 -8.14
CA THR A 10 4.76 -13.98 -8.29
C THR A 10 3.38 -13.63 -7.73
N ALA A 11 3.29 -12.99 -6.56
CA ALA A 11 2.02 -12.56 -5.99
C ALA A 11 1.29 -11.55 -6.89
N ARG A 12 2.01 -10.64 -7.55
CA ARG A 12 1.42 -9.72 -8.54
C ARG A 12 0.90 -10.46 -9.77
N ALA A 13 1.66 -11.42 -10.28
CA ALA A 13 1.21 -12.25 -11.41
C ALA A 13 -0.05 -13.04 -11.05
N VAL A 14 -0.08 -13.65 -9.85
CA VAL A 14 -1.26 -14.35 -9.32
C VAL A 14 -2.44 -13.40 -9.14
N LEU A 15 -2.20 -12.18 -8.63
CA LEU A 15 -3.26 -11.18 -8.47
C LEU A 15 -3.89 -10.79 -9.81
N VAL A 16 -3.06 -10.53 -10.82
CA VAL A 16 -3.54 -10.18 -12.17
C VAL A 16 -4.30 -11.35 -12.78
N ALA A 17 -3.72 -12.56 -12.74
CA ALA A 17 -4.38 -13.75 -13.26
C ALA A 17 -5.72 -14.03 -12.54
N GLY A 18 -5.73 -13.91 -11.21
CA GLY A 18 -6.93 -14.07 -10.39
C GLY A 18 -7.99 -13.02 -10.71
N ALA A 19 -7.61 -11.75 -10.87
CA ALA A 19 -8.54 -10.67 -11.19
C ALA A 19 -9.16 -10.86 -12.58
N LEU A 20 -8.34 -11.25 -13.57
CA LEU A 20 -8.82 -11.57 -14.91
C LEU A 20 -9.75 -12.79 -14.90
N THR A 21 -9.42 -13.81 -14.12
CA THR A 21 -10.26 -15.01 -13.97
C THR A 21 -11.60 -14.64 -13.35
N ALA A 22 -11.61 -13.88 -12.25
CA ALA A 22 -12.84 -13.42 -11.60
C ALA A 22 -13.70 -12.58 -12.56
N ALA A 23 -13.11 -11.60 -13.24
CA ALA A 23 -13.81 -10.77 -14.21
C ALA A 23 -14.40 -11.60 -15.37
N ALA A 24 -13.63 -12.55 -15.91
CA ALA A 24 -14.12 -13.44 -16.96
C ALA A 24 -15.32 -14.26 -16.47
N LEU A 25 -15.21 -14.91 -15.31
CA LEU A 25 -16.29 -15.74 -14.77
C LEU A 25 -17.56 -14.95 -14.44
N MET A 26 -17.42 -13.73 -13.93
CA MET A 26 -18.54 -12.87 -13.53
C MET A 26 -19.23 -12.18 -14.71
N LEU A 27 -18.49 -11.89 -15.79
CA LEU A 27 -19.04 -11.23 -16.99
C LEU A 27 -19.42 -12.21 -18.11
N GLY A 28 -18.93 -13.44 -18.06
CA GLY A 28 -19.20 -14.42 -19.08
C GLY A 28 -20.58 -15.09 -18.97
N PRO A 29 -21.05 -15.73 -20.06
CA PRO A 29 -22.38 -16.32 -20.16
C PRO A 29 -22.42 -17.72 -19.51
N TRP A 30 -21.95 -17.84 -18.27
CA TRP A 30 -21.87 -19.11 -17.53
C TRP A 30 -22.68 -19.05 -16.23
N PRO A 31 -24.02 -19.01 -16.29
CA PRO A 31 -24.86 -19.06 -15.10
C PRO A 31 -24.69 -20.42 -14.39
N GLY A 32 -24.53 -20.42 -13.06
CA GLY A 32 -24.52 -21.63 -12.26
C GLY A 32 -23.19 -22.39 -12.22
N LEU A 33 -22.10 -21.87 -12.78
CA LEU A 33 -20.79 -22.54 -12.74
C LEU A 33 -20.29 -22.74 -11.30
N GLU A 34 -20.61 -21.82 -10.41
CA GLU A 34 -20.34 -21.90 -8.98
C GLU A 34 -20.98 -23.12 -8.31
N GLN A 35 -22.10 -23.63 -8.85
CA GLN A 35 -22.81 -24.79 -8.32
C GLN A 35 -22.02 -26.09 -8.56
N VAL A 36 -21.16 -26.13 -9.59
CA VAL A 36 -20.23 -27.25 -9.81
C VAL A 36 -19.26 -27.39 -8.63
N PHE A 37 -18.97 -26.28 -7.94
CA PHE A 37 -18.15 -26.25 -6.73
C PHE A 37 -18.99 -26.33 -5.45
N GLY A 38 -20.31 -26.52 -5.54
CA GLY A 38 -21.23 -26.53 -4.40
C GLY A 38 -21.37 -25.17 -3.72
N LEU A 39 -21.00 -24.08 -4.40
CA LEU A 39 -21.10 -22.72 -3.89
C LEU A 39 -22.40 -22.08 -4.39
N ASN A 40 -22.97 -21.21 -3.57
CA ASN A 40 -23.93 -20.24 -4.08
C ASN A 40 -23.19 -19.04 -4.68
N ASP A 41 -23.88 -18.29 -5.53
CA ASP A 41 -23.34 -17.14 -6.26
C ASP A 41 -22.64 -16.11 -5.34
N LYS A 42 -23.28 -15.80 -4.21
CA LYS A 42 -22.75 -14.89 -3.19
C LYS A 42 -21.47 -15.40 -2.52
N ALA A 43 -21.40 -16.70 -2.24
CA ALA A 43 -20.23 -17.31 -1.65
C ALA A 43 -19.06 -17.30 -2.65
N ALA A 44 -19.33 -17.54 -3.94
CA ALA A 44 -18.33 -17.43 -4.98
C ALA A 44 -17.76 -16.00 -5.08
N HIS A 45 -18.63 -14.98 -5.07
CA HIS A 45 -18.26 -13.57 -5.03
C HIS A 45 -17.40 -13.23 -3.79
N ALA A 46 -17.87 -13.58 -2.60
CA ALA A 46 -17.15 -13.33 -1.35
C ALA A 46 -15.76 -14.01 -1.32
N ILE A 47 -15.64 -15.25 -1.82
CA ILE A 47 -14.37 -15.98 -1.89
C ILE A 47 -13.43 -15.34 -2.93
N ALA A 48 -13.95 -14.96 -4.10
CA ALA A 48 -13.17 -14.35 -5.16
C ALA A 48 -12.54 -13.03 -4.69
N PHE A 49 -13.35 -12.11 -4.16
CA PHE A 49 -12.87 -10.80 -3.71
C PHE A 49 -12.07 -10.86 -2.40
N GLY A 50 -12.44 -11.77 -1.49
CA GLY A 50 -11.63 -12.08 -0.31
C GLY A 50 -10.24 -12.61 -0.71
N GLY A 51 -10.18 -13.52 -1.69
CA GLY A 51 -8.92 -14.03 -2.24
C GLY A 51 -8.07 -12.95 -2.90
N LEU A 52 -8.69 -12.09 -3.72
CA LEU A 52 -8.01 -10.96 -4.36
C LEU A 52 -7.41 -10.00 -3.33
N VAL A 53 -8.16 -9.60 -2.29
CA VAL A 53 -7.61 -8.71 -1.27
C VAL A 53 -6.50 -9.40 -0.46
N ALA A 54 -6.61 -10.72 -0.18
CA ALA A 54 -5.57 -11.47 0.51
C ALA A 54 -4.25 -11.46 -0.28
N VAL A 55 -4.30 -11.78 -1.57
CA VAL A 55 -3.14 -11.78 -2.46
C VAL A 55 -2.60 -10.36 -2.65
N SER A 56 -3.47 -9.34 -2.67
CA SER A 56 -3.05 -7.95 -2.80
C SER A 56 -2.16 -7.48 -1.65
N PHE A 57 -2.40 -7.95 -0.41
CA PHE A 57 -1.55 -7.64 0.73
C PHE A 57 -0.12 -8.16 0.55
N LEU A 58 0.06 -9.28 -0.16
CA LEU A 58 1.38 -9.82 -0.48
C LEU A 58 2.00 -9.13 -1.71
N ALA A 59 1.19 -8.79 -2.71
CA ALA A 59 1.61 -8.16 -3.96
C ALA A 59 2.06 -6.69 -3.76
N PHE A 60 1.51 -6.00 -2.75
CA PHE A 60 1.79 -4.60 -2.45
C PHE A 60 2.18 -4.37 -0.99
N PRO A 61 3.36 -4.84 -0.55
CA PRO A 61 3.77 -4.78 0.87
C PRO A 61 4.00 -3.36 1.42
N ARG A 62 4.01 -2.34 0.55
CA ARG A 62 4.19 -0.92 0.93
C ARG A 62 2.90 -0.11 0.96
N MET A 63 1.79 -0.65 0.46
CA MET A 63 0.50 0.04 0.46
C MET A 63 -0.23 -0.19 1.80
N ARG A 64 -1.07 0.77 2.18
CA ARG A 64 -1.91 0.60 3.37
C ARG A 64 -2.97 -0.46 3.06
N ARG A 65 -3.26 -1.31 4.05
CA ARG A 65 -4.27 -2.37 3.90
C ARG A 65 -5.66 -1.81 3.61
N ASN A 66 -5.97 -0.63 4.14
CA ASN A 66 -7.23 0.07 3.91
C ASN A 66 -7.39 0.44 2.42
N ASP A 67 -6.33 0.98 1.80
CA ASP A 67 -6.37 1.38 0.39
C ASP A 67 -6.60 0.16 -0.51
N LEU A 68 -5.99 -0.98 -0.17
CA LEU A 68 -6.17 -2.24 -0.90
C LEU A 68 -7.58 -2.83 -0.70
N ALA A 69 -8.14 -2.75 0.50
CA ALA A 69 -9.51 -3.18 0.77
C ALA A 69 -10.53 -2.30 0.02
N ILE A 70 -10.34 -0.98 0.04
CA ILE A 70 -11.18 -0.04 -0.73
C ILE A 70 -11.07 -0.34 -2.22
N ALA A 71 -9.85 -0.54 -2.74
CA ALA A 71 -9.64 -0.88 -4.14
C ALA A 71 -10.34 -2.19 -4.54
N ALA A 72 -10.34 -3.21 -3.67
CA ALA A 72 -11.04 -4.47 -3.93
C ALA A 72 -12.58 -4.29 -3.96
N VAL A 73 -13.15 -3.49 -3.06
CA VAL A 73 -14.60 -3.18 -3.09
C VAL A 73 -14.97 -2.36 -4.33
N LEU A 74 -14.13 -1.38 -4.71
CA LEU A 74 -14.33 -0.61 -5.94
C LEU A 74 -14.22 -1.49 -7.19
N LEU A 75 -13.35 -2.50 -7.16
CA LEU A 75 -13.27 -3.50 -8.22
C LEU A 75 -14.58 -4.30 -8.33
N GLY A 76 -15.16 -4.74 -7.21
CA GLY A 76 -16.47 -5.41 -7.19
C GLY A 76 -17.57 -4.53 -7.76
N ALA A 77 -17.65 -3.27 -7.28
CA ALA A 77 -18.60 -2.30 -7.79
C ALA A 77 -18.46 -2.03 -9.31
N SER A 78 -17.23 -2.07 -9.84
CA SER A 78 -17.01 -1.90 -11.27
C SER A 78 -17.36 -3.15 -12.08
N VAL A 79 -17.26 -4.35 -11.51
CA VAL A 79 -17.81 -5.58 -12.12
C VAL A 79 -19.34 -5.51 -12.20
N GLU A 80 -20.02 -5.10 -11.13
CA GLU A 80 -21.48 -4.89 -11.14
C GLU A 80 -21.92 -3.89 -12.22
N VAL A 81 -21.22 -2.76 -12.32
CA VAL A 81 -21.49 -1.77 -13.38
C VAL A 81 -21.25 -2.37 -14.77
N ALA A 82 -20.20 -3.18 -14.95
CA ALA A 82 -19.93 -3.85 -16.22
C ALA A 82 -21.01 -4.89 -16.58
N GLN A 83 -21.57 -5.58 -15.58
CA GLN A 83 -22.68 -6.51 -15.79
C GLN A 83 -23.95 -5.81 -16.31
N MET A 84 -24.17 -4.53 -16.01
CA MET A 84 -25.30 -3.76 -16.59
C MET A 84 -25.26 -3.68 -18.12
N PHE A 85 -24.07 -3.85 -18.73
CA PHE A 85 -23.88 -3.85 -20.18
C PHE A 85 -23.89 -5.25 -20.78
N THR A 86 -24.07 -6.30 -19.96
CA THR A 86 -24.09 -7.69 -20.40
C THR A 86 -25.55 -8.16 -20.49
N SER A 87 -25.92 -8.79 -21.60
CA SER A 87 -27.32 -9.19 -21.85
C SER A 87 -27.80 -10.34 -20.96
N ASP A 88 -26.87 -11.19 -20.51
CA ASP A 88 -27.19 -12.42 -19.77
C ASP A 88 -27.08 -12.27 -18.24
N ARG A 89 -26.69 -11.08 -17.73
CA ARG A 89 -26.48 -10.82 -16.31
C ARG A 89 -27.19 -9.54 -15.88
N SER A 90 -27.76 -9.55 -14.68
CA SER A 90 -28.31 -8.36 -14.04
C SER A 90 -27.38 -7.93 -12.91
N ALA A 91 -26.93 -6.67 -12.92
CA ALA A 91 -26.22 -6.10 -11.79
C ALA A 91 -27.07 -6.23 -10.51
N SER A 92 -26.45 -6.68 -9.42
CA SER A 92 -27.11 -6.93 -8.15
C SER A 92 -26.34 -6.30 -6.99
N ILE A 93 -27.05 -5.50 -6.21
CA ILE A 93 -26.53 -4.96 -4.95
C ILE A 93 -26.14 -6.10 -3.99
N SER A 94 -26.76 -7.28 -4.10
CA SER A 94 -26.40 -8.42 -3.24
C SER A 94 -24.99 -8.93 -3.48
N ASP A 95 -24.49 -8.78 -4.69
CA ASP A 95 -23.22 -9.38 -5.11
C ASP A 95 -22.08 -8.43 -4.72
N LEU A 96 -22.30 -7.12 -4.87
CA LEU A 96 -21.47 -6.09 -4.24
C LEU A 96 -21.39 -6.23 -2.70
N LEU A 97 -22.51 -6.57 -2.05
CA LEU A 97 -22.50 -6.83 -0.61
C LEU A 97 -21.68 -8.08 -0.28
N ALA A 98 -21.79 -9.14 -1.08
CA ALA A 98 -21.01 -10.35 -0.92
C ALA A 98 -19.50 -10.07 -1.08
N ASP A 99 -19.11 -9.27 -2.07
CA ASP A 99 -17.72 -8.84 -2.27
C ASP A 99 -17.20 -8.08 -1.05
N THR A 100 -18.00 -7.13 -0.56
CA THR A 100 -17.66 -6.31 0.61
C THR A 100 -17.48 -7.17 1.86
N VAL A 101 -18.35 -8.17 2.06
CA VAL A 101 -18.22 -9.13 3.16
C VAL A 101 -16.96 -9.96 3.03
N GLY A 102 -16.68 -10.50 1.84
CA GLY A 102 -15.45 -11.27 1.56
C GLY A 102 -14.18 -10.48 1.85
N VAL A 103 -14.13 -9.23 1.35
CA VAL A 103 -13.03 -8.30 1.62
C VAL A 103 -12.90 -7.99 3.11
N GLY A 104 -14.03 -7.72 3.78
CA GLY A 104 -14.09 -7.41 5.20
C GLY A 104 -13.56 -8.53 6.10
N VAL A 105 -13.93 -9.78 5.80
CA VAL A 105 -13.47 -10.96 6.54
C VAL A 105 -11.94 -11.07 6.47
N VAL A 106 -11.37 -10.96 5.27
CA VAL A 106 -9.91 -11.07 5.08
C VAL A 106 -9.18 -9.87 5.68
N TYR A 107 -9.73 -8.67 5.53
CA TYR A 107 -9.18 -7.46 6.13
C TYR A 107 -9.13 -7.54 7.67
N LEU A 108 -10.20 -8.05 8.29
CA LEU A 108 -10.26 -8.25 9.75
C LEU A 108 -9.29 -9.34 10.21
N ALA A 109 -9.26 -10.49 9.52
CA ALA A 109 -8.30 -11.56 9.80
C ALA A 109 -6.85 -11.06 9.73
N SER A 110 -6.55 -10.22 8.75
CA SER A 110 -5.25 -9.57 8.58
C SER A 110 -4.90 -8.66 9.77
N HIS A 111 -5.88 -7.92 10.31
CA HIS A 111 -5.69 -7.10 11.52
C HIS A 111 -5.42 -7.95 12.75
N ILE A 112 -6.17 -9.04 12.94
CA ILE A 112 -5.97 -9.97 14.06
C ILE A 112 -4.55 -10.54 14.00
N GLU A 113 -4.07 -10.95 12.83
CA GLU A 113 -2.71 -11.48 12.70
C GLU A 113 -1.64 -10.42 12.98
N ASN A 114 -1.88 -9.17 12.59
CA ASN A 114 -0.98 -8.06 12.93
C ASN A 114 -0.93 -7.81 14.45
N LEU A 115 -2.09 -7.83 15.12
CA LEU A 115 -2.17 -7.72 16.58
C LEU A 115 -1.46 -8.90 17.28
N ARG A 116 -1.65 -10.12 16.78
CA ARG A 116 -0.94 -11.32 17.28
C ARG A 116 0.56 -11.24 17.04
N ALA A 117 1.00 -10.73 15.89
CA ALA A 117 2.42 -10.53 15.59
C ALA A 117 3.04 -9.48 16.51
N LEU A 118 2.33 -8.37 16.76
CA LEU A 118 2.74 -7.36 17.72
C LEU A 118 2.80 -7.92 19.15
N ALA A 119 1.81 -8.68 19.59
CA ALA A 119 1.82 -9.32 20.90
C ALA A 119 3.00 -10.31 21.05
N ARG A 120 3.33 -11.08 20.00
CA ARG A 120 4.49 -11.99 20.00
C ARG A 120 5.83 -11.26 19.99
N GLN A 121 5.98 -10.22 19.17
CA GLN A 121 7.25 -9.51 18.99
C GLN A 121 7.51 -8.45 20.06
N ARG A 122 6.45 -7.88 20.66
CA ARG A 122 6.52 -6.78 21.63
C ARG A 122 5.86 -7.07 22.97
N GLY A 123 5.39 -8.30 23.21
CA GLY A 123 4.79 -8.67 24.50
C GLY A 123 5.73 -8.50 25.70
N ALA A 124 7.06 -8.49 25.47
CA ALA A 124 8.07 -8.24 26.50
C ALA A 124 8.72 -6.84 26.41
N ALA A 125 8.35 -6.01 25.43
CA ALA A 125 8.97 -4.69 25.23
C ALA A 125 8.19 -3.62 26.01
N SER A 126 8.86 -2.93 26.93
CA SER A 126 8.27 -1.82 27.67
C SER A 126 7.91 -0.67 26.71
N PHE A 127 6.88 0.11 27.04
CA PHE A 127 6.56 1.36 26.32
C PHE A 127 7.78 2.30 26.22
N ALA A 128 8.69 2.23 27.20
CA ALA A 128 9.96 2.95 27.18
C ALA A 128 10.90 2.49 26.06
N ASP A 129 10.98 1.18 25.80
CA ASP A 129 11.82 0.60 24.74
C ASP A 129 11.27 0.93 23.35
N ILE A 130 9.94 0.94 23.21
CA ILE A 130 9.26 1.36 21.97
C ILE A 130 9.55 2.84 21.69
N ALA A 131 9.43 3.72 22.71
CA ALA A 131 9.74 5.14 22.58
C ALA A 131 11.23 5.42 22.32
N ALA A 132 12.13 4.59 22.84
CA ALA A 132 13.56 4.69 22.57
C ALA A 132 13.92 4.25 21.13
N GLN A 133 13.27 3.21 20.60
CA GLN A 133 13.49 2.74 19.23
C GLN A 133 12.99 3.74 18.18
N ASP A 134 11.88 4.44 18.45
CA ASP A 134 11.32 5.42 17.51
C ASP A 134 12.22 6.67 17.39
N ARG A 135 12.79 7.13 18.51
CA ARG A 135 13.82 8.18 18.54
C ARG A 135 15.05 7.80 17.70
N ARG A 136 15.50 6.54 17.77
CA ARG A 136 16.64 6.04 16.98
C ARG A 136 16.33 5.98 15.47
N ARG A 137 15.11 5.61 15.09
CA ARG A 137 14.67 5.61 13.68
C ARG A 137 14.58 7.04 13.12
N GLY A 138 14.11 8.00 13.90
CA GLY A 138 14.10 9.42 13.55
C GLY A 138 15.51 9.97 13.28
N GLY A 139 16.45 9.74 14.20
CA GLY A 139 17.85 10.16 14.02
C GLY A 139 18.54 9.52 12.80
N ARG A 140 18.25 8.24 12.51
CA ARG A 140 18.83 7.53 11.35
C ARG A 140 18.23 7.95 10.01
N ARG A 141 16.99 8.47 9.99
CA ARG A 141 16.38 9.11 8.81
C ARG A 141 16.94 10.50 8.54
N LEU A 142 17.30 11.23 9.60
CA LEU A 142 17.84 12.59 9.50
C LEU A 142 19.34 12.61 9.17
N ALA A 143 20.11 11.61 9.59
CA ALA A 143 21.56 11.57 9.34
C ALA A 143 21.96 11.65 7.84
N PRO A 144 21.30 10.95 6.89
CA PRO A 144 21.59 11.10 5.47
C PRO A 144 21.18 12.48 4.92
N VAL A 145 20.09 13.04 5.42
CA VAL A 145 19.57 14.36 5.01
C VAL A 145 20.49 15.47 5.49
N ILE A 146 20.96 15.40 6.74
CA ILE A 146 21.93 16.34 7.31
C ILE A 146 23.28 16.22 6.58
N LYS A 147 23.73 15.00 6.29
CA LYS A 147 24.97 14.77 5.52
C LYS A 147 24.89 15.27 4.07
N ALA A 148 23.70 15.25 3.46
CA ALA A 148 23.47 15.81 2.13
C ALA A 148 23.31 17.35 2.16
N ALA A 149 22.74 17.89 3.24
CA ALA A 149 22.56 19.33 3.44
C ALA A 149 23.84 20.04 3.91
N SER A 150 24.78 19.31 4.48
CA SER A 150 26.10 19.80 4.87
C SER A 150 27.17 19.05 4.09
N PRO A 151 27.56 19.53 2.88
CA PRO A 151 28.75 18.99 2.23
C PRO A 151 29.93 19.11 3.19
N PRO A 152 30.85 18.12 3.22
CA PRO A 152 32.04 18.23 4.05
C PRO A 152 32.77 19.50 3.66
N LEU A 153 32.96 20.41 4.61
CA LEU A 153 33.91 21.49 4.49
C LEU A 153 35.26 20.83 4.25
N ALA A 154 35.69 20.84 2.98
CA ALA A 154 37.03 20.48 2.61
C ALA A 154 37.99 21.33 3.45
N ASP A 155 38.99 20.66 4.02
CA ASP A 155 39.98 21.24 4.91
C ASP A 155 40.47 22.59 4.41
N SER A 156 40.50 23.53 5.35
CA SER A 156 41.02 24.88 5.22
C SER A 156 42.45 24.87 4.68
N ALA A 157 42.62 25.27 3.42
CA ALA A 157 43.88 25.75 2.88
C ALA A 157 43.63 27.09 2.15
N THR A 158 43.91 28.17 2.88
CA THR A 158 44.39 29.47 2.37
C THR A 158 43.82 29.97 1.03
N ALA A 159 42.76 30.78 1.07
CA ALA A 159 42.52 31.83 0.08
C ALA A 159 41.49 32.87 0.58
N ASP A 160 41.90 34.13 0.54
CA ASP A 160 41.17 35.39 0.72
C ASP A 160 39.65 35.34 0.96
N HIS A 161 39.21 35.90 2.10
CA HIS A 161 37.80 36.13 2.41
C HIS A 161 37.13 37.09 1.40
N PRO A 162 36.11 36.67 0.64
CA PRO A 162 35.29 37.61 -0.12
C PRO A 162 34.32 38.33 0.82
N ALA A 163 34.39 39.66 0.79
CA ALA A 163 33.65 40.62 1.61
C ALA A 163 32.18 40.25 1.86
N SER A 164 31.72 40.45 3.10
CA SER A 164 30.33 40.21 3.49
C SER A 164 29.35 41.03 2.64
N PHE A 165 28.11 40.55 2.54
CA PHE A 165 27.02 41.22 1.82
C PHE A 165 26.86 42.70 2.23
N ALA A 166 27.09 43.01 3.51
CA ALA A 166 27.07 44.38 4.03
C ALA A 166 28.12 45.28 3.35
N GLY A 167 29.32 44.76 3.06
CA GLY A 167 30.37 45.47 2.35
C GLY A 167 30.05 45.72 0.87
N ARG A 168 29.30 44.81 0.23
CA ARG A 168 28.83 45.01 -1.16
C ARG A 168 27.70 46.04 -1.24
N ALA A 169 26.79 46.04 -0.28
CA ALA A 169 25.66 46.97 -0.25
C ALA A 169 26.10 48.43 -0.05
N ALA A 170 27.10 48.67 0.80
CA ALA A 170 27.61 50.02 1.07
C ALA A 170 28.30 50.70 -0.14
N ARG A 171 28.86 49.93 -1.07
CA ARG A 171 29.50 50.47 -2.28
C ARG A 171 28.50 50.86 -3.38
N ARG A 172 27.32 50.25 -3.39
CA ARG A 172 26.30 50.47 -4.44
C ARG A 172 25.47 51.74 -4.18
N PHE A 173 25.29 52.14 -2.92
CA PHE A 173 24.48 53.29 -2.54
C PHE A 173 25.20 54.18 -1.51
N PRO A 174 26.18 55.00 -1.94
CA PRO A 174 26.76 56.00 -1.04
C PRO A 174 25.68 56.99 -0.62
N ARG A 175 25.49 57.17 0.69
CA ARG A 175 24.62 58.24 1.22
C ARG A 175 25.23 59.58 0.78
N ARG A 176 24.51 60.33 -0.07
CA ARG A 176 24.83 61.73 -0.34
C ARG A 176 24.50 62.55 0.91
N ALA A 177 25.51 63.22 1.46
CA ALA A 177 25.35 64.31 2.41
C ALA A 177 24.91 65.59 1.68
#